data_AF-A0A8X6HRU3-F1
#
_entry.id   AF-A0A8X6HRU3-F1
#
_cell.length_a   1.000
_cell.length_b   1.000
_cell.length_c   1.000
_cell.angle_alpha   90.00
_cell.angle_beta   90.00
_cell.angle_gamma   90.00
#
_symmetry.space_group_name_H-M   'P 1'
#
loop_
_entity.id
_entity.type
_entity.pdbx_description
1 polymer ?
#
loop_
_entity_poly.entity_id
_entity_poly.type
_entity_poly.pdbx_seq_one_letter_code
_entity_poly.pdbx_strand_id
1 'polypeptide(L)'
;MGHKDRVHKTDVACPSCQLEWCFNCHAPAHGVLTCRQYKKGDRLLRNWARTRTHGQLNAQKCPNCKVYIERTAGCDHMHCPLCNTDFCYKCGEKFRYLKFFGDHFSKLSIFGCKYRFKADQPFQRKAIRGAVFGGKLIAAPVLGAMAICAGALAVAISVVALPVYGGIRLFRTCEKGPTPAPVRRRAPPNHHVHNIGLHCPTLQS
;
A
#
# COMPACT_ATOMS: atom_id res chain seq x y z
N MET A 1 -29.60 44.14 -42.17
CA MET A 1 -29.94 42.84 -41.54
C MET A 1 -29.86 41.75 -42.60
N GLY A 2 -29.28 40.58 -42.26
CA GLY A 2 -29.32 39.38 -43.12
C GLY A 2 -27.94 38.82 -43.53
N HIS A 3 -27.16 38.29 -42.59
CA HIS A 3 -26.03 37.43 -42.97
C HIS A 3 -26.62 36.11 -43.48
N LYS A 4 -26.53 35.86 -44.80
CA LYS A 4 -26.91 34.60 -45.43
C LYS A 4 -25.95 33.49 -44.96
N ASP A 5 -26.33 32.79 -43.89
CA ASP A 5 -25.63 31.61 -43.40
C ASP A 5 -25.88 30.45 -44.38
N ARG A 6 -25.07 30.38 -45.45
CA ARG A 6 -25.07 29.22 -46.33
C ARG A 6 -24.51 28.03 -45.56
N VAL A 7 -25.27 26.95 -45.49
CA VAL A 7 -24.82 25.64 -44.99
C VAL A 7 -23.79 25.11 -45.99
N HIS A 8 -22.52 25.47 -45.80
CA HIS A 8 -21.43 24.96 -46.62
C HIS A 8 -21.15 23.52 -46.20
N LYS A 9 -21.78 22.56 -46.88
CA LYS A 9 -21.47 21.14 -46.77
C LYS A 9 -20.16 20.86 -47.52
N THR A 10 -19.04 21.10 -46.84
CA THR A 10 -17.69 20.75 -47.30
C THR A 10 -17.09 19.75 -46.31
N ASP A 11 -17.80 18.64 -46.11
CA ASP A 11 -17.31 17.51 -45.33
C ASP A 11 -16.45 16.64 -46.25
N VAL A 12 -15.23 16.35 -45.82
CA VAL A 12 -14.25 15.54 -46.55
C VAL A 12 -14.01 14.27 -45.74
N ALA A 13 -14.01 13.12 -46.43
CA ALA A 13 -13.75 11.82 -45.84
C ALA A 13 -12.36 11.32 -46.24
N CYS A 14 -11.59 10.80 -45.27
CA CYS A 14 -10.34 10.11 -45.59
C CYS A 14 -10.63 8.68 -46.10
N PRO A 15 -10.10 8.28 -47.27
CA PRO A 15 -10.32 6.94 -47.82
C PRO A 15 -9.65 5.82 -47.00
N SER A 16 -8.63 6.14 -46.20
CA SER A 16 -7.85 5.15 -45.45
C SER A 16 -8.33 4.91 -44.02
N CYS A 17 -8.87 5.94 -43.35
CA CYS A 17 -9.35 5.83 -41.97
C CYS A 17 -10.85 6.12 -41.81
N GLN A 18 -11.55 6.44 -42.92
CA GLN A 18 -12.98 6.72 -42.97
C GLN A 18 -13.47 7.81 -42.00
N LEU A 19 -12.53 8.65 -41.55
CA LEU A 19 -12.82 9.82 -40.72
C LEU A 19 -13.39 10.93 -41.60
N GLU A 20 -14.52 11.51 -41.18
CA GLU A 20 -15.14 12.65 -41.84
C GLU A 20 -14.91 13.94 -41.03
N TRP A 21 -14.43 15.00 -41.68
CA TRP A 21 -14.23 16.30 -41.05
C TRP A 21 -14.62 17.45 -41.98
N CYS A 22 -14.93 18.60 -41.39
CA CYS A 22 -15.23 19.80 -42.15
C CYS A 22 -13.92 20.51 -42.56
N PHE A 23 -13.72 20.73 -43.86
CA PHE A 23 -12.51 21.38 -44.39
C PHE A 23 -12.28 22.80 -43.85
N ASN A 24 -13.36 23.55 -43.57
CA ASN A 24 -13.23 24.96 -43.15
C ASN A 24 -12.85 25.14 -41.68
N CYS A 25 -13.23 24.20 -40.81
CA CYS A 25 -13.06 24.34 -39.37
C CYS A 25 -12.19 23.26 -38.73
N HIS A 26 -11.81 22.23 -39.49
CA HIS A 26 -11.03 21.06 -39.06
C HIS A 26 -11.65 20.32 -37.86
N ALA A 27 -12.96 20.47 -37.67
CA ALA A 27 -13.73 19.73 -36.68
C ALA A 27 -14.37 18.49 -37.32
N PRO A 28 -14.81 17.50 -36.52
CA PRO A 28 -15.63 16.40 -37.02
C PRO A 28 -16.79 16.89 -37.88
N ALA A 29 -17.15 16.12 -38.90
CA ALA A 29 -18.24 16.46 -39.82
C ALA A 29 -19.51 16.81 -39.03
N HIS A 30 -20.07 17.99 -39.30
CA HIS A 30 -21.15 18.58 -38.51
C HIS A 30 -22.42 18.85 -39.31
N GLY A 31 -22.54 18.26 -40.52
CA GLY A 31 -23.78 18.12 -41.29
C GLY A 31 -24.60 19.41 -41.41
N VAL A 32 -25.72 19.48 -40.68
CA VAL A 32 -26.68 20.59 -40.72
C VAL A 32 -26.24 21.85 -39.97
N LEU A 33 -25.20 21.76 -39.13
CA LEU A 33 -24.70 22.89 -38.35
C LEU A 33 -23.70 23.70 -39.17
N THR A 34 -23.78 25.03 -39.08
CA THR A 34 -22.71 25.89 -39.60
C THR A 34 -21.46 25.79 -38.73
N CYS A 35 -20.28 26.06 -39.30
CA CYS A 35 -19.02 26.06 -38.54
C CYS A 35 -19.08 27.00 -37.31
N ARG A 36 -19.80 28.13 -37.41
CA ARG A 36 -19.99 29.07 -36.30
C ARG A 36 -20.86 28.47 -35.18
N GLN A 37 -21.97 27.82 -35.54
CA GLN A 37 -22.85 27.15 -34.59
C GLN A 37 -22.15 25.98 -33.90
N TYR A 38 -21.40 25.17 -34.64
CA TYR A 38 -20.62 24.06 -34.07
C TYR A 38 -19.60 24.57 -33.04
N LYS A 39 -18.78 25.57 -33.40
CA LYS A 39 -17.81 26.18 -32.47
C LYS A 39 -18.48 26.79 -31.24
N LYS A 40 -19.65 27.43 -31.41
CA LYS A 40 -20.42 27.97 -30.29
C LYS A 40 -20.92 26.84 -29.37
N GLY A 41 -21.45 25.76 -29.93
CA GLY A 41 -21.89 24.57 -29.20
C GLY A 41 -20.77 23.90 -28.41
N ASP A 42 -19.63 23.62 -29.05
CA ASP A 42 -18.46 23.01 -28.39
C ASP A 42 -17.96 23.89 -27.22
N ARG A 43 -17.93 25.22 -27.41
CA ARG A 43 -17.59 26.15 -26.33
C ARG A 43 -18.58 26.07 -25.17
N LEU A 44 -19.88 26.02 -25.45
CA LEU A 44 -20.91 25.92 -24.42
C LEU A 44 -20.81 24.60 -23.65
N LEU A 45 -20.60 23.47 -24.34
CA LEU A 45 -20.40 22.16 -23.72
C LEU A 45 -19.18 22.15 -22.80
N ARG A 46 -18.04 22.69 -23.27
CA ARG A 46 -16.82 22.80 -22.45
C ARG A 46 -17.00 23.70 -21.23
N ASN A 47 -17.73 24.80 -21.39
CA ASN A 47 -18.03 25.70 -20.29
C ASN A 47 -18.94 25.01 -19.27
N TRP A 48 -20.04 24.41 -19.72
CA TRP A 48 -20.95 23.64 -18.86
C TRP A 48 -20.21 22.53 -18.10
N ALA A 49 -19.34 21.77 -18.77
CA ALA A 49 -18.54 20.72 -18.14
C ALA A 49 -17.64 21.23 -17.00
N ARG A 50 -17.12 22.46 -17.14
CA ARG A 50 -16.26 23.12 -16.13
C ARG A 50 -17.05 23.86 -15.06
N THR A 51 -18.32 24.15 -15.30
CA THR A 51 -19.20 24.75 -14.30
C THR A 51 -19.39 23.79 -13.14
N ARG A 52 -19.47 24.34 -11.93
CA ARG A 52 -19.76 23.56 -10.74
C ARG A 52 -21.23 23.68 -10.36
N THR A 53 -21.89 22.55 -10.24
CA THR A 53 -23.26 22.45 -9.72
C THR A 53 -23.22 21.56 -8.47
N HIS A 54 -23.91 21.96 -7.40
CA HIS A 54 -23.87 21.26 -6.10
C HIS A 54 -22.44 21.04 -5.54
N GLY A 55 -21.52 21.98 -5.81
CA GLY A 55 -20.14 21.94 -5.30
C GLY A 55 -19.19 21.00 -6.04
N GLN A 56 -19.61 20.36 -7.13
CA GLN A 56 -18.76 19.50 -7.98
C GLN A 56 -18.87 19.90 -9.46
N LEU A 57 -17.88 19.48 -10.27
CA LEU A 57 -17.92 19.71 -11.72
C LEU A 57 -19.04 18.89 -12.37
N ASN A 58 -19.69 19.48 -13.38
CA ASN A 58 -20.77 18.81 -14.12
C ASN A 58 -20.29 17.60 -14.90
N ALA A 59 -19.09 17.68 -15.49
CA ALA A 59 -18.45 16.56 -16.15
C ALA A 59 -16.96 16.52 -15.82
N GLN A 60 -16.45 15.33 -15.53
CA GLN A 60 -15.04 15.12 -15.26
C GLN A 60 -14.33 14.63 -16.52
N LYS A 61 -13.12 15.13 -16.74
CA LYS A 61 -12.28 14.72 -17.85
C LYS A 61 -11.54 13.43 -17.53
N CYS A 62 -11.57 12.46 -18.44
CA CYS A 62 -10.76 11.23 -18.32
C CYS A 62 -9.26 11.58 -18.37
N PRO A 63 -8.42 11.07 -17.46
CA PRO A 63 -6.98 11.35 -17.46
C PRO A 63 -6.24 10.77 -18.67
N ASN A 64 -6.77 9.72 -19.29
CA ASN A 64 -6.15 9.04 -20.43
C ASN A 64 -6.64 9.63 -21.77
N CYS A 65 -7.89 9.35 -22.14
CA CYS A 65 -8.46 9.76 -23.43
C CYS A 65 -9.02 11.19 -23.46
N LYS A 66 -9.00 11.93 -22.34
CA LYS A 66 -9.40 13.34 -22.28
C LYS A 66 -10.87 13.64 -22.64
N VAL A 67 -11.74 12.62 -22.75
CA VAL A 67 -13.18 12.79 -22.94
C VAL A 67 -13.85 13.31 -21.67
N TYR A 68 -14.89 14.12 -21.81
CA TYR A 68 -15.73 14.54 -20.68
C TYR A 68 -16.77 13.47 -20.40
N ILE A 69 -16.86 13.06 -19.15
CA ILE A 69 -17.80 12.05 -18.67
C ILE A 69 -18.65 12.73 -17.61
N GLU A 70 -19.97 12.71 -17.80
CA GLU A 70 -20.94 13.15 -16.79
C GLU A 70 -21.25 11.98 -15.85
N ARG A 71 -21.50 12.30 -14.58
CA ARG A 71 -22.00 11.32 -13.61
C ARG A 71 -23.47 11.58 -13.31
N THR A 72 -24.32 10.60 -13.57
CA THR A 72 -25.75 10.66 -13.30
C THR A 72 -26.09 10.51 -11.81
N ALA A 73 -25.52 9.52 -11.12
CA ALA A 73 -25.62 9.36 -9.67
C ALA A 73 -24.57 8.35 -9.14
N GLY A 74 -24.31 8.35 -7.83
CA GLY A 74 -23.59 7.26 -7.16
C GLY A 74 -22.10 7.48 -6.86
N CYS A 75 -21.32 6.39 -6.97
CA CYS A 75 -19.94 6.27 -6.49
C CYS A 75 -18.96 7.24 -7.17
N ASP A 76 -17.87 7.58 -6.47
CA ASP A 76 -16.78 8.39 -7.03
C ASP A 76 -15.84 7.57 -7.95
N HIS A 77 -15.92 6.24 -7.93
CA HIS A 77 -15.17 5.34 -8.81
C HIS A 77 -15.87 5.22 -10.17
N MET A 78 -15.27 5.76 -11.23
CA MET A 78 -15.83 5.70 -12.57
C MET A 78 -14.88 4.99 -13.53
N HIS A 79 -15.48 4.29 -14.48
CA HIS A 79 -14.80 3.61 -15.57
C HIS A 79 -15.02 4.40 -16.87
N CYS A 80 -13.96 4.66 -17.62
CA CYS A 80 -14.10 5.34 -18.91
C CYS A 80 -14.54 4.35 -19.99
N PRO A 81 -15.67 4.59 -20.69
CA PRO A 81 -16.20 3.66 -21.70
C PRO A 81 -15.34 3.57 -22.98
N LEU A 82 -14.48 4.56 -23.25
CA LEU A 82 -13.65 4.59 -24.46
C LEU A 82 -12.28 3.92 -24.27
N CYS A 83 -11.67 4.07 -23.09
CA CYS A 83 -10.29 3.64 -22.83
C CYS A 83 -10.16 2.69 -21.65
N ASN A 84 -11.29 2.24 -21.10
CA ASN A 84 -11.42 1.33 -19.96
C ASN A 84 -10.52 1.67 -18.76
N THR A 85 -10.26 2.96 -18.57
CA THR A 85 -9.42 3.44 -17.47
C THR A 85 -10.31 3.79 -16.28
N ASP A 86 -9.99 3.23 -15.11
CA ASP A 86 -10.63 3.58 -13.85
C ASP A 86 -10.04 4.88 -13.28
N PHE A 87 -10.91 5.82 -12.95
CA PHE A 87 -10.52 7.12 -12.39
C PHE A 87 -11.54 7.65 -11.39
N CYS A 88 -11.06 8.49 -10.49
CA CYS A 88 -11.90 9.11 -9.47
C CYS A 88 -12.60 10.35 -10.04
N TYR A 89 -13.93 10.38 -10.01
CA TYR A 89 -14.72 11.50 -10.53
C TYR A 89 -14.42 12.83 -9.81
N LYS A 90 -14.18 12.79 -8.50
CA LYS A 90 -13.93 14.00 -7.70
C LYS A 90 -12.63 14.70 -8.05
N CYS A 91 -11.55 13.95 -8.26
CA CYS A 91 -10.22 14.53 -8.49
C CYS A 91 -9.70 14.38 -9.91
N GLY A 92 -10.33 13.56 -10.74
CA GLY A 92 -9.91 13.30 -12.12
C GLY A 92 -8.62 12.48 -12.25
N GLU A 93 -8.14 11.87 -11.16
CA GLU A 93 -6.90 11.10 -11.17
C GLU A 93 -7.20 9.62 -11.39
N LYS A 94 -6.31 8.92 -12.10
CA LYS A 94 -6.37 7.47 -12.33
C LYS A 94 -6.15 6.73 -11.00
N PHE A 95 -6.90 5.65 -10.77
CA PHE A 95 -6.60 4.77 -9.64
C PHE A 95 -5.27 4.05 -9.87
N ARG A 96 -4.35 4.17 -8.92
CA ARG A 96 -3.07 3.46 -8.91
C ARG A 96 -3.01 2.63 -7.64
N TYR A 97 -2.97 1.31 -7.79
CA TYR A 97 -2.72 0.42 -6.65
C TYR A 97 -1.21 0.33 -6.44
N LEU A 98 -0.71 0.93 -5.38
CA LEU A 98 0.66 0.75 -4.95
C LEU A 98 0.62 0.38 -3.47
N LYS A 99 1.14 -0.82 -3.14
CA LYS A 99 1.15 -1.37 -1.77
C LYS A 99 1.69 -0.38 -0.74
N PHE A 100 2.62 0.49 -1.15
CA PHE A 100 3.23 1.50 -0.28
C PHE A 100 2.44 2.81 -0.16
N PHE A 101 1.73 3.23 -1.21
CA PHE A 101 1.08 4.56 -1.27
C PHE A 101 -0.38 4.55 -0.84
N GLY A 102 -0.93 3.36 -0.53
CA GLY A 102 -2.27 3.16 -0.01
C GLY A 102 -3.37 3.32 -1.06
N ASP A 103 -4.61 3.20 -0.61
CA ASP A 103 -5.78 3.33 -1.47
C ASP A 103 -6.09 4.80 -1.78
N HIS A 104 -6.81 5.04 -2.87
CA HIS A 104 -7.18 6.39 -3.26
C HIS A 104 -8.20 7.04 -2.30
N PHE A 105 -8.98 6.23 -1.58
CA PHE A 105 -10.06 6.68 -0.70
C PHE A 105 -9.59 7.09 0.70
N SER A 106 -8.41 6.63 1.14
CA SER A 106 -7.87 6.97 2.45
C SER A 106 -7.36 8.42 2.50
N LYS A 107 -7.64 9.09 3.62
CA LYS A 107 -7.36 10.54 3.80
C LYS A 107 -5.87 10.88 3.70
N LEU A 108 -5.01 10.00 4.23
CA LEU A 108 -3.57 10.20 4.38
C LEU A 108 -2.72 9.58 3.27
N SER A 109 -3.32 8.92 2.28
CA SER A 109 -2.58 8.42 1.11
C SER A 109 -1.94 9.58 0.35
N ILE A 110 -0.67 9.44 -0.02
CA ILE A 110 0.07 10.44 -0.81
C ILE A 110 -0.68 10.74 -2.11
N PHE A 111 -1.07 9.70 -2.85
CA PHE A 111 -1.84 9.79 -4.09
C PHE A 111 -3.36 9.65 -3.88
N GLY A 112 -3.84 9.93 -2.66
CA GLY A 112 -5.25 9.91 -2.32
C GLY A 112 -6.03 11.07 -2.93
N CYS A 113 -7.36 10.95 -2.94
CA CYS A 113 -8.25 11.96 -3.50
C CYS A 113 -7.95 13.36 -2.94
N LYS A 114 -7.79 14.33 -3.85
CA LYS A 114 -7.53 15.72 -3.51
C LYS A 114 -8.65 16.28 -2.61
N TYR A 115 -9.91 16.01 -2.94
CA TYR A 115 -11.05 16.69 -2.32
C TYR A 115 -11.60 16.03 -1.04
N ARG A 116 -11.03 14.91 -0.57
CA ARG A 116 -11.47 14.24 0.68
C ARG A 116 -10.78 14.75 1.95
N PHE A 117 -9.61 15.38 1.84
CA PHE A 117 -8.83 15.83 3.01
C PHE A 117 -8.46 17.31 2.90
N LYS A 118 -9.00 18.15 3.79
CA LYS A 118 -8.79 19.61 3.85
C LYS A 118 -8.86 20.28 2.48
N ALA A 119 -9.99 20.15 1.77
CA ALA A 119 -10.18 20.56 0.36
C ALA A 119 -9.83 22.04 0.10
N ASP A 120 -10.11 22.85 1.10
CA ASP A 120 -10.01 24.30 1.27
C ASP A 120 -8.58 24.80 1.52
N GLN A 121 -7.70 24.00 2.14
CA GLN A 121 -6.33 24.42 2.45
C GLN A 121 -5.27 23.53 1.75
N PRO A 122 -4.80 23.93 0.55
CA PRO A 122 -3.88 23.11 -0.24
C PRO A 122 -2.49 22.99 0.38
N PHE A 123 -2.01 24.02 1.08
CA PHE A 123 -0.69 24.01 1.71
C PHE A 123 -0.63 22.99 2.86
N GLN A 124 -1.59 23.04 3.79
CA GLN A 124 -1.66 22.07 4.89
C GLN A 124 -1.82 20.63 4.39
N ARG A 125 -2.61 20.42 3.33
CA ARG A 125 -2.75 19.09 2.71
C ARG A 125 -1.40 18.54 2.22
N LYS A 126 -0.64 19.37 1.50
CA LYS A 126 0.67 18.99 0.98
C LYS A 126 1.66 18.76 2.12
N ALA A 127 1.67 19.63 3.12
CA ALA A 127 2.54 19.49 4.30
C ALA A 127 2.26 18.19 5.07
N ILE A 128 0.99 17.89 5.36
CA ILE A 128 0.61 16.68 6.12
C ILE A 128 0.94 15.42 5.33
N ARG A 129 0.60 15.36 4.03
CA ARG A 129 0.95 14.20 3.18
C ARG A 129 2.47 14.03 3.04
N GLY A 130 3.19 15.15 2.91
CA GLY A 130 4.66 15.17 2.88
C GLY A 130 5.27 14.67 4.18
N ALA A 131 4.73 15.08 5.33
CA ALA A 131 5.17 14.64 6.64
C ALA A 131 4.94 13.14 6.87
N VAL A 132 3.78 12.59 6.46
CA VAL A 132 3.51 11.15 6.53
C VAL A 132 4.48 10.35 5.65
N PHE A 133 4.72 10.82 4.43
CA PHE A 133 5.68 10.17 3.51
C PHE A 133 7.11 10.23 4.05
N GLY A 134 7.56 11.40 4.49
CA GLY A 134 8.87 11.59 5.10
C GLY A 134 9.05 10.73 6.35
N GLY A 135 8.06 10.68 7.23
CA GLY A 135 8.07 9.82 8.41
C GLY A 135 8.22 8.33 8.06
N LYS A 136 7.51 7.84 7.03
CA LYS A 136 7.64 6.45 6.58
C LYS A 136 9.00 6.15 5.96
N LEU A 137 9.56 7.08 5.19
CA LEU A 137 10.89 6.93 4.60
C LEU A 137 12.01 6.96 5.64
N ILE A 138 11.87 7.77 6.70
CA ILE A 138 12.87 7.88 7.77
C ILE A 138 12.73 6.74 8.78
N ALA A 139 11.52 6.24 9.02
CA ALA A 139 11.29 5.17 10.00
C ALA A 139 12.08 3.90 9.70
N ALA A 140 12.15 3.47 8.43
CA ALA A 140 12.88 2.26 8.04
C ALA A 140 14.40 2.32 8.35
N PRO A 141 15.17 3.33 7.89
CA PRO A 141 16.59 3.43 8.20
C PRO A 141 16.85 3.71 9.68
N VAL A 142 16.00 4.48 10.37
CA VAL A 142 16.16 4.74 11.81
C VAL A 142 15.98 3.46 12.62
N LEU A 143 14.93 2.69 12.36
CA LEU A 143 14.71 1.39 13.04
C LEU A 143 15.84 0.40 12.72
N GLY A 144 16.32 0.39 11.48
CA GLY A 144 17.48 -0.41 11.07
C GLY A 144 18.75 -0.03 11.85
N ALA A 145 19.07 1.26 11.92
CA ALA A 145 20.24 1.75 12.66
C ALA A 145 20.13 1.45 14.16
N MET A 146 18.95 1.66 14.76
CA MET A 146 18.72 1.36 16.17
C MET A 146 18.91 -0.13 16.48
N ALA A 147 18.43 -1.02 15.60
CA ALA A 147 18.63 -2.46 15.75
C ALA A 147 20.11 -2.86 15.63
N ILE A 148 20.86 -2.24 14.70
CA ILE A 148 22.30 -2.49 14.53
C ILE A 148 23.07 -2.05 15.78
N CYS A 149 22.79 -0.85 16.30
CA CYS A 149 23.45 -0.35 17.51
C CYS A 149 23.16 -1.22 18.74
N ALA A 150 21.89 -1.61 18.94
CA ALA A 150 21.51 -2.50 20.02
C ALA A 150 22.18 -3.88 19.90
N GLY A 151 22.26 -4.43 18.68
CA GLY A 151 22.96 -5.68 18.40
C GLY A 151 24.46 -5.59 18.70
N ALA A 152 25.12 -4.51 18.30
CA ALA A 152 26.55 -4.29 18.57
C ALA A 152 26.85 -4.19 20.07
N LEU A 153 26.01 -3.48 20.82
CA LEU A 153 26.12 -3.37 22.28
C LEU A 153 25.93 -4.74 22.97
N ALA A 154 24.95 -5.53 22.53
CA ALA A 154 24.73 -6.87 23.07
C ALA A 154 25.93 -7.80 22.82
N VAL A 155 26.54 -7.74 21.63
CA VAL A 155 27.76 -8.49 21.30
C VAL A 155 28.94 -8.03 22.17
N ALA A 156 29.14 -6.72 22.34
CA ALA A 156 30.23 -6.21 23.17
C ALA A 156 30.10 -6.64 24.65
N ILE A 157 28.89 -6.56 25.21
CA ILE A 157 28.62 -6.98 26.59
C ILE A 157 28.85 -8.48 26.75
N SER A 158 28.39 -9.31 25.81
CA SER A 158 28.56 -10.76 25.89
C SER A 158 30.03 -11.19 25.76
N VAL A 159 30.83 -10.52 24.92
CA VAL A 159 32.28 -10.78 24.81
C VAL A 159 33.02 -10.51 26.12
N VAL A 160 32.59 -9.55 26.94
CA VAL A 160 33.22 -9.25 28.24
C VAL A 160 32.61 -10.09 29.37
N ALA A 161 31.28 -10.24 29.40
CA ALA A 161 30.58 -10.93 30.47
C ALA A 161 30.86 -12.43 30.48
N LEU A 162 30.96 -13.09 29.31
CA LEU A 162 31.23 -14.53 29.21
C LEU A 162 32.59 -14.93 29.82
N PRO A 163 33.73 -14.31 29.49
CA PRO A 163 35.02 -14.64 30.11
C PRO A 163 35.09 -14.26 31.58
N VAL A 164 34.50 -13.14 32.00
CA VAL A 164 34.45 -12.76 33.43
C VAL A 164 33.60 -13.76 34.22
N TYR A 165 32.42 -14.12 33.71
CA TYR A 165 31.57 -15.13 34.32
C TYR A 165 32.27 -16.49 34.37
N GLY A 166 32.91 -16.91 33.28
CA GLY A 166 33.71 -18.13 33.20
C GLY A 166 34.86 -18.14 34.22
N GLY A 167 35.59 -17.04 34.35
CA GLY A 167 36.65 -16.86 35.34
C GLY A 167 36.14 -16.97 36.77
N ILE A 168 35.06 -16.27 37.11
CA ILE A 168 34.42 -16.35 38.45
C ILE A 168 33.91 -17.78 38.73
N ARG A 169 33.31 -18.44 37.73
CA ARG A 169 32.86 -19.84 37.82
C ARG A 169 34.02 -20.78 38.15
N LEU A 170 35.13 -20.66 37.43
CA LEU A 170 36.35 -21.46 37.63
C LEU A 170 36.96 -21.21 39.01
N PHE A 171 37.04 -19.94 39.43
CA PHE A 171 37.55 -19.58 40.75
C PHE A 171 36.73 -20.20 41.88
N ARG A 172 35.39 -20.11 41.79
CA ARG A 172 34.47 -20.74 42.76
C ARG A 172 34.56 -22.27 42.78
N THR A 173 34.90 -22.92 41.66
CA THR A 173 35.16 -24.38 41.65
C THR A 173 36.51 -24.73 42.26
N CYS A 174 37.55 -23.91 42.07
CA CYS A 174 38.83 -24.10 42.77
C CYS A 174 38.70 -23.87 44.28
N GLU A 175 37.92 -22.87 44.70
CA GLU A 175 37.69 -22.55 46.11
C GLU A 175 36.91 -23.65 46.86
N LYS A 176 36.02 -24.37 46.16
CA LYS A 176 35.31 -25.53 46.73
C LYS A 176 36.21 -26.76 46.94
N GLY A 177 37.44 -26.73 46.43
CA GLY A 177 38.37 -27.87 46.46
C GLY A 177 37.83 -29.10 45.73
N PRO A 178 38.67 -30.11 45.45
CA PRO A 178 38.16 -31.43 45.08
C PRO A 178 37.27 -31.91 46.23
N THR A 179 35.99 -32.16 45.96
CA THR A 179 35.18 -32.96 46.88
C THR A 179 35.90 -34.30 47.03
N PRO A 180 36.23 -34.76 48.25
CA PRO A 180 36.82 -36.06 48.43
C PRO A 180 35.89 -37.09 47.78
N ALA A 181 36.47 -37.95 46.94
CA ALA A 181 35.77 -39.05 46.32
C ALA A 181 34.94 -39.79 47.39
N PRO A 182 33.70 -40.22 47.08
CA PRO A 182 32.90 -40.96 48.04
C PRO A 182 33.70 -42.17 48.52
N VAL A 183 33.99 -42.21 49.83
CA VAL A 183 34.61 -43.37 50.48
C VAL A 183 33.70 -44.56 50.20
N ARG A 184 34.16 -45.50 49.36
CA ARG A 184 33.54 -46.82 49.23
C ARG A 184 33.55 -47.45 50.62
N ARG A 185 32.41 -47.42 51.31
CA ARG A 185 32.21 -48.29 52.48
C ARG A 185 32.34 -49.72 51.97
N ARG A 186 33.35 -50.46 52.44
CA ARG A 186 33.37 -51.92 52.27
C ARG A 186 32.09 -52.46 52.90
N ALA A 187 31.31 -53.20 52.11
CA ALA A 187 30.20 -53.97 52.64
C ALA A 187 30.73 -54.93 53.72
N PRO A 188 30.03 -55.09 54.86
CA PRO A 188 30.37 -56.13 55.82
C PRO A 188 30.21 -57.52 55.17
N PRO A 189 31.00 -58.53 55.59
CA PRO A 189 30.86 -59.88 55.06
C PRO A 189 29.48 -60.44 55.45
N ASN A 190 28.67 -60.79 54.45
CA ASN A 190 27.46 -61.56 54.68
C ASN A 190 27.86 -62.96 55.15
N HIS A 191 27.66 -63.22 56.44
CA HIS A 191 27.66 -64.56 56.99
C HIS A 191 26.47 -65.33 56.40
N HIS A 192 26.78 -66.42 55.70
CA HIS A 192 25.81 -67.44 55.33
C HIS A 192 25.28 -68.10 56.60
N VAL A 193 24.01 -67.86 56.92
CA VAL A 193 23.25 -68.70 57.84
C VAL A 193 22.26 -69.48 56.99
N HIS A 194 22.53 -70.78 56.86
CA HIS A 194 21.60 -71.77 56.38
C HIS A 194 20.34 -71.73 57.25
N ASN A 195 19.17 -71.52 56.64
CA ASN A 195 17.92 -71.91 57.27
C ASN A 195 17.40 -73.19 56.63
N ILE A 196 17.07 -74.12 57.52
CA ILE A 196 16.80 -75.53 57.29
C ILE A 196 15.28 -75.67 57.16
N GLY A 197 14.84 -76.26 56.06
CA GLY A 197 13.82 -77.30 56.08
C GLY A 197 12.34 -76.91 56.24
N LEU A 198 11.56 -77.38 55.26
CA LEU A 198 10.51 -78.42 55.38
C LEU A 198 9.14 -78.02 54.81
N HIS A 199 8.80 -78.73 53.71
CA HIS A 199 7.51 -79.24 53.21
C HIS A 199 6.40 -78.25 52.78
N CYS A 200 5.95 -78.26 51.50
CA CYS A 200 5.05 -79.22 50.77
C CYS A 200 3.56 -79.10 51.17
N PRO A 201 2.58 -79.50 50.33
CA PRO A 201 2.46 -79.45 48.86
C PRO A 201 1.04 -79.05 48.37
N THR A 202 0.84 -79.22 47.05
CA THR A 202 -0.38 -79.70 46.34
C THR A 202 -1.52 -78.75 45.91
N LEU A 203 -1.65 -78.73 44.57
CA LEU A 203 -2.79 -79.09 43.70
C LEU A 203 -4.10 -78.27 43.62
N GLN A 204 -4.63 -78.39 42.39
CA GLN A 204 -5.98 -78.16 41.86
C GLN A 204 -6.27 -76.72 41.42
N SER A 205 -6.82 -76.48 40.23
CA SER A 205 -7.21 -77.33 39.09
C SER A 205 -7.52 -76.43 37.90
#